data_AF-A0A1V3SFF3-F1
#
_entry.id   AF-A0A1V3SFF3-F1
#
_cell.length_a   1.000
_cell.length_b   1.000
_cell.length_c   1.000
_cell.angle_alpha   90.00
_cell.angle_beta   90.00
_cell.angle_gamma   90.00
#
_symmetry.space_group_name_H-M   'P 1'
#
loop_
_entity.id
_entity.type
_entity.pdbx_description
1 polymer ?
#
loop_
_entity_poly.entity_id
_entity_poly.type
_entity_poly.pdbx_seq_one_letter_code
_entity_poly.pdbx_strand_id
1 'polypeptide(L)'
;MNVSRQVGPVVFLLIVDSREARVNAELSMGSAGLTGLSMTAETPTATFDLASDGRRVRGSLGAFFCAPPNTSHVLADFNVEGTHEDSEDSAQAYRGDLIRWQSPTTSVISRYQQPLLPDLQVTVELLDPYKPDSSNALTAQVSFYYATNLIDRYTVMATATPVTLRKSSVGPVRIQGGALAFRPATQEQRGQLSLDGTFQSGHNPPNHYAGSIADWSWIRGRADNCRG
;
A
#
# COMPACT_ATOMS: atom_id res chain seq x y z
N MET A 1 8.72 -11.66 -2.40
CA MET A 1 10.18 -11.94 -2.54
C MET A 1 10.83 -11.56 -1.22
N ASN A 2 11.70 -12.41 -0.68
CA ASN A 2 12.33 -12.18 0.62
C ASN A 2 13.84 -12.08 0.44
N VAL A 3 14.47 -11.08 1.05
CA VAL A 3 15.92 -10.84 0.97
C VAL A 3 16.44 -10.51 2.36
N SER A 4 17.55 -11.15 2.73
CA SER A 4 18.35 -10.78 3.90
C SER A 4 19.63 -10.09 3.44
N ARG A 5 19.93 -8.92 4.00
CA ARG A 5 21.10 -8.11 3.63
C ARG A 5 21.74 -7.55 4.89
N GLN A 6 23.01 -7.84 5.11
CA GLN A 6 23.80 -7.24 6.20
C GLN A 6 24.53 -6.00 5.70
N VAL A 7 24.37 -4.86 6.38
CA VAL A 7 25.11 -3.61 6.11
C VAL A 7 25.72 -3.13 7.42
N GLY A 8 27.05 -3.17 7.53
CA GLY A 8 27.72 -2.87 8.79
C GLY A 8 27.20 -3.79 9.92
N PRO A 9 26.77 -3.22 11.07
CA PRO A 9 26.28 -4.00 12.20
C PRO A 9 24.80 -4.41 12.08
N VAL A 10 24.06 -3.92 11.07
CA VAL A 10 22.61 -4.15 10.94
C VAL A 10 22.33 -5.21 9.89
N VAL A 11 21.45 -6.16 10.24
CA VAL A 11 20.84 -7.11 9.31
C VAL A 11 19.44 -6.63 8.97
N PHE A 12 19.14 -6.55 7.68
CA PHE A 12 17.84 -6.19 7.14
C PHE A 12 17.19 -7.42 6.51
N LEU A 13 16.02 -7.80 6.98
CA LEU A 13 15.14 -8.76 6.32
C LEU A 13 14.01 -7.99 5.63
N LEU A 14 13.99 -8.03 4.30
CA LEU A 14 13.05 -7.32 3.46
C LEU A 14 12.09 -8.31 2.79
N ILE A 15 10.79 -8.04 2.90
CA ILE A 15 9.71 -8.85 2.32
C ILE A 15 8.93 -7.95 1.36
N VAL A 16 9.19 -8.12 0.06
CA VAL A 16 8.48 -7.43 -1.01
C VAL A 16 7.21 -8.21 -1.36
N ASP A 17 6.07 -7.55 -1.26
CA ASP A 17 4.80 -8.10 -1.73
C ASP A 17 4.75 -8.08 -3.26
N SER A 18 4.39 -9.20 -3.88
CA SER A 18 4.36 -9.32 -5.35
C SER A 18 3.06 -8.82 -5.98
N ARG A 19 2.04 -8.52 -5.18
CA ARG A 19 0.71 -8.08 -5.63
C ARG A 19 0.40 -6.66 -5.18
N GLU A 20 0.90 -6.29 -4.01
CA GLU A 20 0.75 -4.96 -3.44
C GLU A 20 2.06 -4.16 -3.57
N ALA A 21 1.95 -2.85 -3.80
CA ALA A 21 3.06 -1.92 -3.70
C ALA A 21 3.42 -1.71 -2.21
N ARG A 22 3.92 -2.78 -1.58
CA ARG A 22 4.27 -2.86 -0.16
C ARG A 22 5.59 -3.60 0.04
N VAL A 23 6.42 -3.07 0.93
CA VAL A 23 7.61 -3.75 1.46
C VAL A 23 7.54 -3.73 2.98
N ASN A 24 7.66 -4.90 3.60
CA ASN A 24 7.85 -5.02 5.04
C ASN A 24 9.33 -5.23 5.35
N ALA A 25 9.81 -4.66 6.44
CA ALA A 25 11.18 -4.78 6.88
C ALA A 25 11.26 -5.17 8.36
N GLU A 26 12.20 -6.05 8.65
CA GLU A 26 12.68 -6.35 10.01
C GLU A 26 14.17 -6.06 10.06
N LEU A 27 14.60 -5.42 11.14
CA LEU A 27 15.98 -5.01 11.33
C LEU A 27 16.49 -5.61 12.64
N SER A 28 17.74 -6.04 12.66
CA SER A 28 18.39 -6.50 13.88
C SER A 28 19.83 -6.06 13.95
N MET A 29 20.29 -5.74 15.16
CA MET A 29 21.67 -5.42 15.49
C MET A 29 21.99 -5.98 16.87
N GLY A 30 22.90 -6.95 16.95
CA GLY A 30 23.21 -7.62 18.22
C GLY A 30 21.95 -8.22 18.85
N SER A 31 21.63 -7.78 20.07
CA SER A 31 20.42 -8.20 20.80
C SER A 31 19.18 -7.35 20.49
N ALA A 32 19.33 -6.22 19.79
CA ALA A 32 18.24 -5.34 19.42
C ALA A 32 17.56 -5.78 18.11
N GLY A 33 16.23 -5.76 18.08
CA GLY A 33 15.43 -6.06 16.91
C GLY A 33 14.27 -5.07 16.78
N LEU A 34 13.93 -4.74 15.53
CA LEU A 34 12.80 -3.90 15.18
C LEU A 34 12.00 -4.60 14.08
N THR A 35 10.71 -4.82 14.35
CA THR A 35 9.78 -5.48 13.44
C THR A 35 8.62 -4.56 13.09
N GLY A 36 7.84 -4.91 12.07
CA GLY A 36 6.62 -4.19 11.73
C GLY A 36 6.81 -2.89 10.96
N LEU A 37 8.04 -2.62 10.46
CA LEU A 37 8.22 -1.54 9.51
C LEU A 37 7.56 -1.92 8.19
N SER A 38 6.60 -1.11 7.74
CA SER A 38 5.89 -1.29 6.49
C SER A 38 5.98 -0.02 5.66
N MET A 39 6.43 -0.14 4.42
CA MET A 39 6.49 0.93 3.45
C MET A 39 5.50 0.60 2.33
N THR A 40 4.62 1.54 2.02
CA THR A 40 3.62 1.43 0.95
C THR A 40 3.80 2.57 -0.04
N ALA A 41 3.08 2.56 -1.15
CA ALA A 41 3.11 3.69 -2.06
C ALA A 41 2.54 5.00 -1.45
N GLU A 42 1.67 4.92 -0.45
CA GLU A 42 1.17 6.09 0.30
C GLU A 42 2.13 6.54 1.40
N THR A 43 2.79 5.59 2.07
CA THR A 43 3.77 5.85 3.13
C THR A 43 5.09 5.16 2.75
N PRO A 44 5.89 5.75 1.84
CA PRO A 44 7.04 5.07 1.26
C PRO A 44 8.26 5.03 2.17
N THR A 45 8.25 5.74 3.30
CA THR A 45 9.39 5.85 4.20
C THR A 45 9.08 5.28 5.58
N ALA A 46 10.09 4.64 6.17
CA ALA A 46 10.05 4.14 7.55
C ALA A 46 11.34 4.55 8.25
N THR A 47 11.26 5.17 9.43
CA THR A 47 12.43 5.51 10.24
C THR A 47 12.73 4.40 11.24
N PHE A 48 13.98 4.27 11.64
CA PHE A 48 14.41 3.29 12.64
C PHE A 48 15.53 3.84 13.51
N ASP A 49 15.63 3.26 14.70
CA ASP A 49 16.62 3.58 15.72
C ASP A 49 16.90 2.30 16.52
N LEU A 50 18.11 1.76 16.41
CA LEU A 50 18.55 0.53 17.07
C LEU A 50 19.74 0.83 17.96
N ALA A 51 19.76 0.30 19.18
CA ALA A 51 20.90 0.40 20.08
C ALA A 51 21.24 -0.96 20.69
N SER A 52 22.49 -1.41 20.55
CA SER A 52 23.01 -2.66 21.12
C SER A 52 24.51 -2.53 21.32
N ASP A 53 25.02 -3.07 22.43
CA ASP A 53 26.46 -3.24 22.70
C ASP A 53 27.29 -1.96 22.52
N GLY A 54 26.79 -0.83 23.02
CA GLY A 54 27.49 0.46 22.94
C GLY A 54 27.53 1.08 21.54
N ARG A 55 26.67 0.62 20.62
CA ARG A 55 26.46 1.20 19.30
C ARG A 55 25.00 1.59 19.11
N ARG A 56 24.79 2.68 18.38
CA ARG A 56 23.47 3.13 17.95
C ARG A 56 23.45 3.29 16.44
N VAL A 57 22.37 2.87 15.80
CA VAL A 57 22.15 3.06 14.37
C VAL A 57 20.80 3.72 14.18
N ARG A 58 20.79 4.88 13.54
CA ARG A 58 19.58 5.65 13.28
C ARG A 58 19.50 6.05 11.81
N GLY A 59 18.32 5.89 11.23
CA GLY A 59 18.13 6.24 9.83
C GLY A 59 16.72 5.99 9.33
N SER A 60 16.63 5.78 8.02
CA SER A 60 15.38 5.52 7.33
C SER A 60 15.55 4.53 6.18
N LEU A 61 14.45 3.86 5.87
CA LEU A 61 14.22 3.10 4.66
C LEU A 61 13.26 3.88 3.78
N GLY A 62 13.49 3.86 2.47
CA GLY A 62 12.58 4.39 1.46
C GLY A 62 12.30 3.33 0.39
N ALA A 63 11.03 2.94 0.22
CA ALA A 63 10.59 2.04 -0.83
C ALA A 63 10.10 2.83 -2.05
N PHE A 64 10.66 2.53 -3.22
CA PHE A 64 10.32 3.18 -4.48
C PHE A 64 9.74 2.16 -5.45
N PHE A 65 8.43 2.29 -5.72
CA PHE A 65 7.65 1.39 -6.57
C PHE A 65 7.57 1.95 -8.00
N CYS A 66 8.50 1.53 -8.84
CA CYS A 66 8.71 2.03 -10.19
C CYS A 66 7.99 1.23 -11.27
N ALA A 67 7.48 1.94 -12.28
CA ALA A 67 6.95 1.36 -13.50
C ALA A 67 8.04 0.64 -14.31
N PRO A 68 7.77 -0.53 -14.90
CA PRO A 68 8.62 -1.08 -15.96
C PRO A 68 8.84 -0.05 -17.10
N PRO A 69 10.06 0.04 -17.67
CA PRO A 69 11.23 -0.82 -17.44
C PRO A 69 12.09 -0.43 -16.23
N ASN A 70 11.76 0.64 -15.50
CA ASN A 70 12.56 1.07 -14.36
C ASN A 70 12.48 0.06 -13.21
N THR A 71 13.56 -0.03 -12.44
CA THR A 71 13.68 -0.99 -11.35
C THR A 71 13.22 -0.36 -10.03
N SER A 72 12.29 -1.04 -9.35
CA SER A 72 11.86 -0.68 -8.01
C SER A 72 12.95 -1.05 -7.01
N HIS A 73 13.06 -0.31 -5.90
CA HIS A 73 14.14 -0.54 -4.94
C HIS A 73 13.79 -0.06 -3.53
N VAL A 74 14.53 -0.58 -2.54
CA VAL A 74 14.54 -0.03 -1.18
C VAL A 74 15.90 0.64 -0.97
N LEU A 75 15.89 1.93 -0.71
CA LEU A 75 17.05 2.70 -0.28
C LEU A 75 17.12 2.66 1.25
N ALA A 76 18.30 2.40 1.80
CA ALA A 76 18.59 2.69 3.20
C ALA A 76 19.53 3.89 3.29
N ASP A 77 19.25 4.75 4.27
CA ASP A 77 20.05 5.94 4.60
C ASP A 77 20.13 6.03 6.13
N PHE A 78 21.32 5.76 6.70
CA PHE A 78 21.51 5.70 8.15
C PHE A 78 22.93 6.04 8.58
N ASN A 79 23.07 6.44 9.85
CA ASN A 79 24.35 6.67 10.51
C ASN A 79 24.55 5.66 11.64
N VAL A 80 25.80 5.23 11.81
CA VAL A 80 26.26 4.42 12.94
C VAL A 80 27.04 5.32 13.90
N GLU A 81 26.62 5.38 15.15
CA GLU A 81 27.24 6.12 16.25
C GLU A 81 27.82 5.13 17.28
N GLY A 82 29.09 5.30 17.65
CA GLY A 82 29.70 4.60 18.79
C GLY A 82 29.50 5.38 20.08
N THR A 83 29.28 4.70 21.21
CA THR A 83 29.10 5.35 22.52
C THR A 83 30.30 5.20 23.47
N HIS A 84 31.43 4.64 23.01
CA HIS A 84 32.63 4.46 23.83
C HIS A 84 33.71 5.48 23.45
N GLU A 85 34.25 6.18 24.46
CA GLU A 85 35.25 7.27 24.40
C GLU A 85 36.60 6.93 23.75
N ASP A 86 36.79 5.71 23.23
CA ASP A 86 38.11 5.19 22.81
C ASP A 86 38.29 5.02 21.30
N SER A 87 37.48 5.65 20.46
CA SER A 87 37.92 5.82 19.08
C SER A 87 37.47 7.13 18.44
N GLU A 88 38.44 7.76 17.79
CA GLU A 88 38.28 8.65 16.64
C GLU A 88 37.53 7.97 15.46
N ASP A 89 36.63 7.02 15.71
CA ASP A 89 35.84 6.34 14.70
C ASP A 89 34.65 7.21 14.33
N SER A 90 34.89 8.03 13.31
CA SER A 90 33.91 8.75 12.51
C SER A 90 32.57 8.00 12.40
N ALA A 91 31.47 8.70 12.65
CA ALA A 91 30.13 8.22 12.35
C ALA A 91 30.10 7.65 10.93
N GLN A 92 29.87 6.34 10.80
CA GLN A 92 29.83 5.69 9.49
C GLN A 92 28.42 5.87 8.92
N ALA A 93 28.32 6.72 7.90
CA ALA A 93 27.09 6.90 7.14
C ALA A 93 27.00 5.83 6.04
N TYR A 94 25.84 5.20 5.91
CA TYR A 94 25.49 4.35 4.78
C TYR A 94 24.34 4.95 4.00
N ARG A 95 24.50 5.02 2.69
CA ARG A 95 23.42 5.30 1.77
C ARG A 95 23.51 4.38 0.55
N GLY A 96 22.51 3.55 0.35
CA GLY A 96 22.52 2.59 -0.76
C GLY A 96 21.29 1.71 -0.86
N ASP A 97 21.12 1.09 -2.02
CA ASP A 97 19.98 0.21 -2.28
C ASP A 97 20.22 -1.13 -1.57
N LEU A 98 19.26 -1.57 -0.76
CA LEU A 98 19.29 -2.88 -0.11
C LEU A 98 18.79 -4.00 -1.03
N ILE A 99 17.86 -3.67 -1.92
CA ILE A 99 17.23 -4.60 -2.86
C ILE A 99 16.70 -3.83 -4.07
N ARG A 100 16.66 -4.53 -5.22
CA ARG A 100 16.08 -4.08 -6.48
C ARG A 100 15.15 -5.15 -7.05
N TRP A 101 14.04 -4.77 -7.67
CA TRP A 101 13.11 -5.70 -8.31
C TRP A 101 12.31 -5.07 -9.45
N GLN A 102 11.80 -5.92 -10.35
CA GLN A 102 10.85 -5.50 -11.37
C GLN A 102 9.44 -5.51 -10.78
N SER A 103 8.77 -4.36 -10.75
CA SER A 103 7.36 -4.31 -10.36
C SER A 103 6.47 -4.87 -11.48
N PRO A 104 5.30 -5.44 -11.15
CA PRO A 104 4.33 -5.85 -12.15
C PRO A 104 3.78 -4.64 -12.91
N THR A 105 3.15 -4.87 -14.06
CA THR A 105 2.53 -3.82 -14.89
C THR A 105 1.37 -3.11 -14.20
N THR A 106 0.75 -3.74 -13.20
CA THR A 106 -0.29 -3.16 -12.36
C THR A 106 -0.09 -3.65 -10.94
N SER A 107 -0.12 -2.74 -9.97
CA SER A 107 0.00 -3.05 -8.54
C SER A 107 -1.19 -2.53 -7.77
N VAL A 108 -1.61 -3.28 -6.74
CA VAL A 108 -2.52 -2.76 -5.72
C VAL A 108 -1.74 -1.82 -4.82
N ILE A 109 -2.17 -0.58 -4.71
CA ILE A 109 -1.41 0.45 -3.98
C ILE A 109 -1.98 0.66 -2.58
N SER A 110 -3.27 0.42 -2.45
CA SER A 110 -4.03 0.51 -1.21
C SER A 110 -5.21 -0.44 -1.31
N ARG A 111 -5.53 -1.10 -0.21
CA ARG A 111 -6.73 -1.95 -0.08
C ARG A 111 -7.56 -1.46 1.09
N TYR A 112 -8.84 -1.26 0.84
CA TYR A 112 -9.84 -0.86 1.82
C TYR A 112 -10.88 -1.96 1.95
N GLN A 113 -11.31 -2.24 3.18
CA GLN A 113 -12.33 -3.23 3.47
C GLN A 113 -13.35 -2.63 4.41
N GLN A 114 -14.63 -2.70 4.04
CA GLN A 114 -15.71 -2.17 4.85
C GLN A 114 -16.89 -3.14 4.86
N PRO A 115 -17.42 -3.50 6.04
CA PRO A 115 -18.69 -4.21 6.11
C PRO A 115 -19.84 -3.24 5.78
N LEU A 116 -20.70 -3.63 4.84
CA LEU A 116 -21.95 -2.93 4.51
C LEU A 116 -23.14 -3.52 5.31
N LEU A 117 -23.11 -4.83 5.52
CA LEU A 117 -23.98 -5.58 6.43
C LEU A 117 -23.09 -6.58 7.21
N PRO A 118 -23.56 -7.20 8.30
CA PRO A 118 -22.78 -8.21 9.04
C PRO A 118 -22.25 -9.35 8.16
N ASP A 119 -22.96 -9.67 7.08
CA ASP A 119 -22.62 -10.72 6.13
C ASP A 119 -22.22 -10.20 4.73
N LEU A 120 -22.18 -8.88 4.51
CA LEU A 120 -21.77 -8.28 3.24
C LEU A 120 -20.58 -7.37 3.44
N GLN A 121 -19.45 -7.71 2.83
CA GLN A 121 -18.25 -6.88 2.82
C GLN A 121 -18.00 -6.30 1.41
N VAL A 122 -17.65 -5.02 1.36
CA VAL A 122 -17.05 -4.41 0.16
C VAL A 122 -15.54 -4.33 0.36
N THR A 123 -14.79 -4.71 -0.67
CA THR A 123 -13.35 -4.51 -0.77
C THR A 123 -13.06 -3.59 -1.95
N VAL A 124 -12.25 -2.56 -1.71
CA VAL A 124 -11.78 -1.62 -2.72
C VAL A 124 -10.27 -1.78 -2.84
N GLU A 125 -9.80 -2.10 -4.04
CA GLU A 125 -8.39 -2.14 -4.37
C GLU A 125 -8.10 -0.97 -5.31
N LEU A 126 -7.29 -0.02 -4.85
CA LEU A 126 -6.75 1.01 -5.73
C LEU A 126 -5.62 0.41 -6.53
N LEU A 127 -5.79 0.41 -7.83
CA LEU A 127 -4.84 -0.11 -8.80
C LEU A 127 -4.16 1.07 -9.49
N ASP A 128 -2.85 1.00 -9.51
CA ASP A 128 -2.02 1.86 -10.34
C ASP A 128 -1.57 1.07 -11.57
N PRO A 129 -2.26 1.23 -12.71
CA PRO A 129 -1.75 0.73 -13.96
C PRO A 129 -0.56 1.63 -14.32
N TYR A 130 0.64 1.08 -14.27
CA TYR A 130 1.85 1.81 -14.66
C TYR A 130 1.76 2.13 -16.16
N LYS A 131 1.16 3.27 -16.50
CA LYS A 131 1.06 3.76 -17.86
C LYS A 131 2.11 4.86 -18.09
N PRO A 132 2.94 4.73 -19.13
CA PRO A 132 3.90 5.76 -19.50
C PRO A 132 3.24 6.98 -20.15
N ASP A 133 1.98 6.87 -20.58
CA ASP A 133 1.18 8.06 -20.87
C ASP A 133 0.84 8.75 -19.55
N SER A 134 0.97 10.07 -19.50
CA SER A 134 0.71 10.94 -18.35
C SER A 134 -0.72 10.87 -17.80
N SER A 135 -1.52 9.88 -18.19
CA SER A 135 -2.89 9.73 -17.76
C SER A 135 -3.01 9.40 -16.28
N ASN A 136 -2.00 8.72 -15.66
CA ASN A 136 -1.90 8.36 -14.22
C ASN A 136 -3.27 8.06 -13.57
N ALA A 137 -4.18 7.47 -14.35
CA ALA A 137 -5.57 7.38 -13.96
C ALA A 137 -5.69 6.16 -13.06
N LEU A 138 -5.59 6.40 -11.76
CA LEU A 138 -5.88 5.38 -10.75
C LEU A 138 -7.24 4.76 -11.07
N THR A 139 -7.29 3.44 -11.01
CA THR A 139 -8.53 2.69 -11.16
C THR A 139 -8.83 2.01 -9.83
N ALA A 140 -10.10 1.91 -9.46
CA ALA A 140 -10.52 1.14 -8.30
C ALA A 140 -11.18 -0.15 -8.79
N GLN A 141 -10.73 -1.29 -8.27
CA GLN A 141 -11.48 -2.53 -8.34
C GLN A 141 -12.33 -2.66 -7.08
N VAL A 142 -13.64 -2.67 -7.25
CA VAL A 142 -14.63 -2.77 -6.17
C VAL A 142 -15.24 -4.14 -6.23
N SER A 143 -15.11 -4.92 -5.17
CA SER A 143 -15.62 -6.29 -5.08
C SER A 143 -16.51 -6.44 -3.86
N PHE A 144 -17.68 -7.06 -4.05
CA PHE A 144 -18.64 -7.34 -2.99
C PHE A 144 -18.59 -8.83 -2.65
N TYR A 145 -18.53 -9.16 -1.36
CA TYR A 145 -18.37 -10.52 -0.87
C TYR A 145 -19.44 -10.90 0.17
N TYR A 146 -19.96 -12.11 0.05
CA TYR A 146 -20.66 -12.82 1.12
C TYR A 146 -19.75 -13.92 1.65
N ALA A 147 -19.27 -13.75 2.89
CA ALA A 147 -18.12 -14.51 3.40
C ALA A 147 -16.94 -14.44 2.41
N THR A 148 -16.51 -15.57 1.84
CA THR A 148 -15.43 -15.62 0.84
C THR A 148 -15.94 -15.63 -0.60
N ASN A 149 -17.26 -15.66 -0.82
CA ASN A 149 -17.84 -15.78 -2.16
C ASN A 149 -18.03 -14.40 -2.79
N LEU A 150 -17.43 -14.21 -3.97
CA LEU A 150 -17.61 -12.99 -4.76
C LEU A 150 -19.05 -12.92 -5.27
N ILE A 151 -19.74 -11.83 -4.94
CA ILE A 151 -21.08 -11.53 -5.44
C ILE A 151 -20.98 -10.84 -6.79
N ASP A 152 -20.21 -9.75 -6.84
CA ASP A 152 -20.02 -8.97 -8.04
C ASP A 152 -18.77 -8.09 -7.94
N ARG A 153 -18.28 -7.63 -9.09
CA ARG A 153 -17.07 -6.82 -9.22
C ARG A 153 -17.24 -5.73 -10.27
N TYR A 154 -16.66 -4.57 -9.97
CA TYR A 154 -16.69 -3.37 -10.79
C TYR A 154 -15.30 -2.76 -10.89
N THR A 155 -14.99 -2.21 -12.07
CA THR A 155 -13.82 -1.34 -12.26
C THR A 155 -14.34 0.08 -12.40
N VAL A 156 -13.81 0.99 -11.59
CA VAL A 156 -14.23 2.39 -11.53
C VAL A 156 -13.03 3.29 -11.76
N MET A 157 -13.21 4.37 -12.51
CA MET A 157 -12.18 5.37 -12.75
C MET A 157 -12.84 6.74 -12.94
N ALA A 158 -12.05 7.82 -12.82
CA ALA A 158 -12.56 9.19 -12.86
C ALA A 158 -13.32 9.55 -14.17
N THR A 159 -12.99 8.89 -15.28
CA THR A 159 -13.64 9.12 -16.59
C THR A 159 -14.85 8.21 -16.83
N ALA A 160 -15.08 7.23 -15.96
CA ALA A 160 -16.16 6.25 -16.09
C ALA A 160 -16.89 6.14 -14.75
N THR A 161 -17.48 7.25 -14.32
CA THR A 161 -18.26 7.39 -13.09
C THR A 161 -19.45 8.34 -13.35
N PRO A 162 -20.64 8.09 -12.77
CA PRO A 162 -20.96 6.99 -11.87
C PRO A 162 -21.03 5.63 -12.58
N VAL A 163 -20.72 4.55 -11.86
CA VAL A 163 -20.91 3.17 -12.32
C VAL A 163 -22.14 2.59 -11.63
N THR A 164 -23.17 2.26 -12.41
CA THR A 164 -24.40 1.64 -11.88
C THR A 164 -24.14 0.20 -11.46
N LEU A 165 -24.54 -0.14 -10.23
CA LEU A 165 -24.51 -1.51 -9.73
C LEU A 165 -25.63 -2.34 -10.37
N ARG A 166 -25.26 -3.52 -10.86
CA ARG A 166 -26.19 -4.56 -11.28
C ARG A 166 -26.88 -5.15 -10.06
N LYS A 167 -28.09 -5.64 -10.27
CA LYS A 167 -28.76 -6.52 -9.32
C LYS A 167 -28.05 -7.87 -9.31
N SER A 168 -27.54 -8.30 -8.17
CA SER A 168 -26.78 -9.54 -8.03
C SER A 168 -26.98 -10.15 -6.65
N SER A 169 -26.70 -11.44 -6.51
CA SER A 169 -26.92 -12.15 -5.25
C SER A 169 -26.07 -13.41 -5.15
N VAL A 170 -25.62 -13.72 -3.94
CA VAL A 170 -25.04 -15.03 -3.59
C VAL A 170 -25.61 -15.46 -2.25
N GLY A 171 -26.15 -16.67 -2.21
CA GLY A 171 -26.83 -17.17 -1.02
C GLY A 171 -27.97 -16.22 -0.57
N PRO A 172 -28.00 -15.83 0.71
CA PRO A 172 -29.05 -14.96 1.24
C PRO A 172 -28.80 -13.46 0.99
N VAL A 173 -27.63 -13.07 0.48
CA VAL A 173 -27.25 -11.66 0.28
C VAL A 173 -27.60 -11.19 -1.13
N ARG A 174 -28.19 -10.00 -1.22
CA ARG A 174 -28.63 -9.38 -2.48
C ARG A 174 -28.18 -7.93 -2.56
N ILE A 175 -27.61 -7.55 -3.70
CA ILE A 175 -27.40 -6.17 -4.14
C ILE A 175 -28.61 -5.80 -4.98
N GLN A 176 -29.40 -4.82 -4.53
CA GLN A 176 -30.65 -4.41 -5.20
C GLN A 176 -30.42 -3.33 -6.27
N GLY A 177 -29.21 -2.78 -6.32
CA GLY A 177 -28.82 -1.69 -7.21
C GLY A 177 -28.13 -0.56 -6.43
N GLY A 178 -27.69 0.45 -7.17
CA GLY A 178 -26.93 1.57 -6.63
C GLY A 178 -25.97 2.15 -7.66
N ALA A 179 -25.09 3.02 -7.21
CA ALA A 179 -24.04 3.63 -8.01
C ALA A 179 -22.74 3.78 -7.20
N LEU A 180 -21.62 3.62 -7.90
CA LEU A 180 -20.29 3.94 -7.40
C LEU A 180 -19.83 5.25 -8.02
N ALA A 181 -19.32 6.15 -7.20
CA ALA A 181 -18.77 7.43 -7.64
C ALA A 181 -17.28 7.55 -7.28
N PHE A 182 -16.43 7.80 -8.26
CA PHE A 182 -14.98 7.91 -8.06
C PHE A 182 -14.50 9.35 -8.24
N ARG A 183 -13.86 9.89 -7.20
CA ARG A 183 -13.17 11.18 -7.24
C ARG A 183 -11.66 10.94 -7.04
N PRO A 184 -10.80 11.33 -8.00
CA PRO A 184 -9.36 11.19 -7.83
C PRO A 184 -8.84 12.13 -6.73
N ALA A 185 -7.73 11.74 -6.09
CA ALA A 185 -7.01 12.60 -5.16
C ALA A 185 -6.23 13.69 -5.90
N THR A 186 -6.11 14.87 -5.29
CA THR A 186 -5.21 15.95 -5.74
C THR A 186 -4.38 16.44 -4.56
N GLN A 187 -3.38 17.29 -4.80
CA GLN A 187 -2.57 17.88 -3.72
C GLN A 187 -3.41 18.54 -2.61
N GLU A 188 -4.57 19.05 -2.97
CA GLU A 188 -5.45 19.83 -2.09
C GLU A 188 -6.60 19.00 -1.51
N GLN A 189 -6.94 17.86 -2.11
CA GLN A 189 -8.10 17.05 -1.71
C GLN A 189 -7.84 15.55 -1.70
N ARG A 190 -8.43 14.86 -0.74
CA ARG A 190 -8.43 13.39 -0.70
C ARG A 190 -9.25 12.82 -1.86
N GLY A 191 -8.72 11.74 -2.42
CA GLY A 191 -9.46 10.88 -3.33
C GLY A 191 -10.49 10.10 -2.55
N GLN A 192 -11.60 9.78 -3.21
CA GLN A 192 -12.74 9.15 -2.58
C GLN A 192 -13.45 8.24 -3.56
N LEU A 193 -13.87 7.07 -3.07
CA LEU A 193 -14.83 6.21 -3.74
C LEU A 193 -16.08 6.14 -2.87
N SER A 194 -17.18 6.69 -3.36
CA SER A 194 -18.47 6.69 -2.68
C SER A 194 -19.37 5.61 -3.26
N LEU A 195 -20.20 5.04 -2.38
CA LEU A 195 -21.22 4.07 -2.71
C LEU A 195 -22.57 4.60 -2.22
N ASP A 196 -23.54 4.60 -3.12
CA ASP A 196 -24.96 4.81 -2.83
C ASP A 196 -25.72 3.59 -3.36
N GLY A 197 -26.23 2.73 -2.48
CA GLY A 197 -26.85 1.48 -2.89
C GLY A 197 -27.74 0.84 -1.84
N THR A 198 -28.56 -0.12 -2.27
CA THR A 198 -29.44 -0.87 -1.39
C THR A 198 -29.03 -2.34 -1.33
N PHE A 199 -28.89 -2.85 -0.10
CA PHE A 199 -28.38 -4.18 0.19
C PHE A 199 -29.35 -4.92 1.09
N GLN A 200 -29.47 -6.22 0.91
CA GLN A 200 -30.33 -7.07 1.72
C GLN A 200 -29.57 -8.34 2.10
N SER A 201 -29.86 -8.88 3.28
CA SER A 201 -29.44 -10.22 3.62
C SER A 201 -30.58 -11.06 4.20
N GLY A 202 -30.36 -12.37 4.37
CA GLY A 202 -31.43 -13.29 4.80
C GLY A 202 -31.98 -12.96 6.19
N HIS A 203 -31.17 -12.29 7.01
CA HIS A 203 -31.51 -11.92 8.38
C HIS A 203 -31.82 -10.42 8.54
N ASN A 204 -31.64 -9.61 7.49
CA ASN A 204 -31.81 -8.16 7.55
C ASN A 204 -32.71 -7.66 6.42
N PRO A 205 -33.69 -6.78 6.70
CA PRO A 205 -34.46 -6.14 5.64
C PRO A 205 -33.55 -5.31 4.72
N PRO A 206 -34.02 -4.92 3.52
CA PRO A 206 -33.29 -4.02 2.64
C PRO A 206 -32.83 -2.76 3.39
N ASN A 207 -31.53 -2.49 3.34
CA ASN A 207 -30.86 -1.37 3.98
C ASN A 207 -30.19 -0.51 2.92
N HIS A 208 -30.40 0.80 3.00
CA HIS A 208 -29.78 1.78 2.12
C HIS A 208 -28.47 2.27 2.74
N TYR A 209 -27.39 2.19 1.97
CA TYR A 209 -26.09 2.73 2.31
C TYR A 209 -25.77 3.90 1.39
N ALA A 210 -25.37 5.03 1.97
CA ALA A 210 -24.83 6.17 1.25
C ALA A 210 -23.62 6.72 1.99
N GLY A 211 -22.42 6.57 1.42
CA GLY A 211 -21.19 7.02 2.07
C GLY A 211 -19.91 6.67 1.32
N SER A 212 -18.78 7.12 1.87
CA SER A 212 -17.45 6.73 1.37
C SER A 212 -17.16 5.27 1.74
N ILE A 213 -16.58 4.51 0.81
CA ILE A 213 -16.09 3.13 1.05
C ILE A 213 -14.58 3.02 0.89
N ALA A 214 -13.92 4.09 0.46
CA ALA A 214 -12.47 4.25 0.45
C ALA A 214 -12.11 5.74 0.32
N ASP A 215 -11.13 6.19 1.10
CA ASP A 215 -10.55 7.53 1.02
C ASP A 215 -9.03 7.42 1.01
N TRP A 216 -8.35 8.13 0.12
CA TRP A 216 -6.89 8.09 0.00
C TRP A 216 -6.28 9.48 -0.17
N SER A 217 -5.04 9.63 0.28
CA SER A 217 -4.24 10.84 0.04
C SER A 217 -3.73 10.88 -1.39
N TRP A 218 -3.34 12.07 -1.86
CA TRP A 218 -2.66 12.20 -3.14
C TRP A 218 -1.30 11.51 -3.10
N ILE A 219 -1.07 10.62 -4.05
CA ILE A 219 0.17 9.86 -4.16
C ILE A 219 1.05 10.56 -5.20
N ARG A 220 2.03 11.32 -4.72
CA ARG A 220 2.95 12.11 -5.55
C ARG A 220 3.92 11.20 -6.31
N GLY A 221 4.14 11.52 -7.59
CA GLY A 221 5.43 11.35 -8.29
C GLY A 221 6.13 10.01 -8.09
N ARG A 222 5.50 8.88 -8.44
CA ARG A 222 6.12 7.54 -8.38
C ARG A 222 7.32 7.33 -9.31
N ALA A 223 7.75 8.37 -10.03
CA ALA A 223 8.90 8.37 -10.92
C ALA A 223 10.07 9.23 -10.42
N ASP A 224 9.88 10.09 -9.40
CA ASP A 224 10.86 11.14 -9.05
C ASP A 224 12.20 10.56 -8.53
N ASN A 225 12.21 9.29 -8.11
CA ASN A 225 13.39 8.56 -7.68
C ASN A 225 13.61 7.23 -8.44
N CYS A 226 12.87 6.99 -9.52
CA CYS A 226 13.06 5.79 -10.34
C CYS A 226 14.32 5.90 -11.16
N ARG A 227 15.24 4.95 -10.96
CA ARG A 227 16.48 4.85 -11.72
C ARG A 227 16.23 3.94 -12.91
N GLY A 228 16.50 4.46 -14.11
CA GLY A 228 16.57 3.73 -15.37
C GLY A 228 17.99 3.31 -15.69
#